data_AF-A0A374N5J5-F1
#
_entry.id   AF-A0A374N5J5-F1
#
_cell.length_a   1.000
_cell.length_b   1.000
_cell.length_c   1.000
_cell.angle_alpha   90.00
_cell.angle_beta   90.00
_cell.angle_gamma   90.00
#
_symmetry.space_group_name_H-M   'P 1'
#
loop_
_entity.id
_entity.type
_entity.pdbx_description
1 polymer ?
#
loop_
_entity_poly.entity_id
_entity_poly.type
_entity_poly.pdbx_seq_one_letter_code
_entity_poly.pdbx_strand_id
1 'polypeptide(L)'
;MLKSKLKNFKQTFVVFLCFMMCLSLFTPVSTFAKCSHKNTTWKTIQKATCKKEGKKIKVCKNCGKSLKTKKIKKTDHLYYLTNYKPTCTTPQFVYHKCKYCGKSYTERVGKPLGHKWSKWKIDTKTLFNKNTKAVRICNRCKKVERKNAKNIKK
;
A
#
# COMPACT_ATOMS: atom_id res chain seq x y z
N MET A 1 -32.50 -3.87 60.50
CA MET A 1 -32.84 -4.95 59.54
C MET A 1 -31.59 -5.73 59.12
N LEU A 2 -31.03 -6.54 60.03
CA LEU A 2 -29.77 -7.27 59.78
C LEU A 2 -29.78 -8.67 60.43
N LYS A 3 -30.90 -9.38 60.33
CA LYS A 3 -31.09 -10.76 60.86
C LYS A 3 -31.94 -11.64 59.94
N SER A 4 -31.53 -11.80 58.67
CA SER A 4 -32.16 -12.77 57.75
C SER A 4 -31.20 -13.49 56.80
N LYS A 5 -29.87 -13.36 56.96
CA LYS A 5 -28.86 -13.99 56.10
C LYS A 5 -28.12 -15.21 56.72
N LEU A 6 -28.69 -15.88 57.72
CA LEU A 6 -28.00 -16.95 58.47
C LEU A 6 -28.81 -18.25 58.66
N LYS A 7 -29.85 -18.49 57.84
CA LYS A 7 -30.66 -19.70 57.96
C LYS A 7 -31.00 -20.25 56.57
N ASN A 8 -29.99 -20.80 55.89
CA ASN A 8 -30.12 -21.75 54.77
C ASN A 8 -28.80 -22.50 54.51
N PHE A 9 -28.03 -22.75 55.58
CA PHE A 9 -26.74 -23.48 55.54
C PHE A 9 -26.87 -24.93 56.04
N LYS A 10 -28.10 -25.45 56.17
CA LYS A 10 -28.37 -26.80 56.68
C LYS A 10 -29.52 -27.46 55.93
N GLN A 11 -29.43 -27.52 54.60
CA GLN A 11 -30.32 -28.36 53.80
C GLN A 11 -29.72 -28.62 52.43
N THR A 12 -28.65 -29.43 52.39
CA THR A 12 -28.11 -30.17 51.22
C THR A 12 -26.85 -30.97 51.61
N PHE A 13 -26.78 -31.46 52.86
CA PHE A 13 -25.68 -32.29 53.38
C PHE A 13 -26.04 -33.81 53.39
N VAL A 14 -26.96 -34.26 52.53
CA VAL A 14 -27.49 -35.65 52.57
C VAL A 14 -27.44 -36.35 51.20
N VAL A 15 -26.65 -35.87 50.24
CA VAL A 15 -26.44 -36.58 48.96
C VAL A 15 -24.94 -36.81 48.74
N PHE A 16 -24.31 -37.47 49.72
CA PHE A 16 -22.90 -37.84 49.70
C PHE A 16 -22.67 -39.37 49.70
N LEU A 17 -23.69 -40.23 49.56
CA LEU A 17 -23.53 -41.65 49.89
C LEU A 17 -24.18 -42.69 48.96
N CYS A 18 -24.51 -42.38 47.71
CA CYS A 18 -24.90 -43.44 46.77
C CYS A 18 -24.85 -42.97 45.31
N PHE A 19 -23.71 -43.13 44.63
CA PHE A 19 -23.63 -43.48 43.20
C PHE A 19 -22.16 -43.76 42.81
N MET A 20 -21.56 -44.66 43.56
CA MET A 20 -20.24 -45.26 43.30
C MET A 20 -20.33 -46.45 42.32
N MET A 21 -21.34 -46.52 41.44
CA MET A 21 -21.52 -47.67 40.55
C MET A 21 -22.22 -47.32 39.22
N CYS A 22 -21.61 -46.44 38.42
CA CYS A 22 -21.72 -46.56 36.97
C CYS A 22 -20.43 -46.06 36.30
N LEU A 23 -19.35 -46.75 36.66
CA LEU A 23 -18.21 -46.96 35.77
C LEU A 23 -18.73 -47.73 34.54
N SER A 24 -18.27 -47.36 33.34
CA SER A 24 -18.61 -47.98 32.03
C SER A 24 -19.95 -47.47 31.45
N LEU A 25 -20.08 -46.87 30.26
CA LEU A 25 -19.29 -46.90 29.03
C LEU A 25 -19.59 -45.62 28.22
N PHE A 26 -18.87 -44.54 28.46
CA PHE A 26 -18.70 -43.51 27.42
C PHE A 26 -17.22 -43.16 27.38
N THR A 27 -16.44 -44.09 26.84
CA THR A 27 -15.16 -43.69 26.27
C THR A 27 -15.50 -42.84 25.03
N PRO A 28 -15.14 -41.55 24.97
CA PRO A 28 -15.06 -40.93 23.67
C PRO A 28 -13.90 -41.62 22.97
N VAL A 29 -14.17 -42.69 22.21
CA VAL A 29 -13.23 -43.24 21.24
C VAL A 29 -13.12 -42.22 20.11
N SER A 30 -12.44 -41.12 20.41
CA SER A 30 -11.76 -40.34 19.39
C SER A 30 -10.49 -41.10 19.09
N THR A 31 -10.59 -42.19 18.32
CA THR A 31 -9.45 -42.75 17.61
C THR A 31 -8.98 -41.69 16.60
N PHE A 32 -8.24 -40.70 17.10
CA PHE A 32 -7.48 -39.80 16.25
C PHE A 32 -6.55 -40.68 15.42
N ALA A 33 -6.85 -40.81 14.13
CA ALA A 33 -6.01 -41.52 13.18
C ALA A 33 -4.54 -41.15 13.42
N LYS A 34 -3.74 -42.13 13.85
CA LYS A 34 -2.34 -41.96 14.25
C LYS A 34 -1.52 -41.64 13.00
N CYS A 35 -1.51 -40.37 12.61
CA CYS A 35 -0.81 -39.91 11.43
C CYS A 35 0.66 -39.65 11.78
N SER A 36 1.59 -40.31 11.08
CA SER A 36 3.04 -40.16 11.31
C SER A 36 3.60 -38.80 10.90
N HIS A 37 2.80 -37.98 10.22
CA HIS A 37 3.15 -36.63 9.75
C HIS A 37 4.47 -36.54 8.96
N LYS A 38 4.92 -37.64 8.34
CA LYS A 38 6.12 -37.67 7.48
C LYS A 38 5.86 -36.97 6.14
N ASN A 39 4.72 -37.27 5.50
CA ASN A 39 4.32 -36.66 4.23
C ASN A 39 3.72 -35.26 4.45
N THR A 40 4.50 -34.23 4.17
CA THR A 40 4.14 -32.83 4.45
C THR A 40 4.47 -31.90 3.28
N THR A 41 3.73 -30.80 3.18
CA THR A 41 3.99 -29.74 2.20
C THR A 41 3.83 -28.37 2.83
N TRP A 42 4.51 -27.37 2.28
CA TRP A 42 4.30 -25.97 2.67
C TRP A 42 3.24 -25.33 1.77
N LYS A 43 2.22 -24.74 2.39
CA LYS A 43 1.19 -23.95 1.71
C LYS A 43 1.29 -22.49 2.16
N THR A 44 1.40 -21.57 1.21
CA THR A 44 1.33 -20.13 1.50
C THR A 44 -0.12 -19.76 1.76
N ILE A 45 -0.39 -19.26 2.97
CA ILE A 45 -1.74 -18.84 3.40
C ILE A 45 -1.91 -17.32 3.33
N GLN A 46 -0.79 -16.59 3.32
CA GLN A 46 -0.79 -15.15 3.16
C GLN A 46 0.44 -14.75 2.35
N LYS A 47 0.24 -14.12 1.20
CA LYS A 47 1.36 -13.59 0.40
C LYS A 47 2.01 -12.42 1.12
N ALA A 48 3.34 -12.34 1.02
CA ALA A 48 4.07 -11.17 1.51
C ALA A 48 3.86 -9.98 0.57
N THR A 49 3.93 -8.78 1.14
CA THR A 49 3.93 -7.50 0.40
C THR A 49 4.98 -6.57 1.02
N CYS A 50 5.21 -5.40 0.44
CA CYS A 50 6.09 -4.40 1.03
C CYS A 50 5.57 -3.81 2.35
N LYS A 51 4.28 -3.97 2.66
CA LYS A 51 3.68 -3.48 3.93
C LYS A 51 3.58 -4.58 4.98
N LYS A 52 3.21 -5.80 4.58
CA LYS A 52 2.88 -6.92 5.47
C LYS A 52 3.74 -8.15 5.15
N GLU A 53 4.25 -8.79 6.21
CA GLU A 53 4.87 -10.12 6.09
C GLU A 53 3.85 -11.14 5.57
N GLY A 54 4.35 -12.12 4.81
CA GLY A 54 3.54 -13.27 4.41
C GLY A 54 3.60 -14.38 5.45
N LYS A 55 2.81 -15.43 5.25
CA LYS A 55 2.77 -16.61 6.12
C LYS A 55 2.63 -17.87 5.27
N LYS A 56 3.40 -18.89 5.62
CA LYS A 56 3.24 -20.25 5.10
C LYS A 56 3.10 -21.25 6.24
N ILE A 57 2.30 -22.28 6.00
CA ILE A 57 1.98 -23.33 6.95
C ILE A 57 2.40 -24.68 6.39
N LYS A 58 3.02 -25.51 7.23
CA LYS A 58 3.38 -26.88 6.91
C LYS A 58 2.19 -27.76 7.22
N VAL A 59 1.65 -28.43 6.21
CA VAL A 59 0.45 -29.26 6.30
C VAL A 59 0.83 -30.70 6.02
N CYS A 60 0.30 -31.64 6.81
CA CYS A 60 0.39 -33.06 6.47
C CYS A 60 -0.56 -33.39 5.32
N LYS A 61 -0.05 -34.00 4.25
CA LYS A 61 -0.89 -34.35 3.09
C LYS A 61 -1.89 -35.47 3.41
N ASN A 62 -1.56 -36.34 4.38
CA ASN A 62 -2.38 -37.51 4.68
C ASN A 62 -3.58 -37.20 5.58
N CYS A 63 -3.45 -36.27 6.54
CA CYS A 63 -4.53 -35.95 7.48
C CYS A 63 -4.92 -34.46 7.51
N GLY A 64 -4.30 -33.61 6.69
CA GLY A 64 -4.60 -32.18 6.64
C GLY A 64 -4.16 -31.35 7.85
N LYS A 65 -3.59 -31.98 8.90
CA LYS A 65 -3.17 -31.26 10.12
C LYS A 65 -2.08 -30.24 9.81
N SER A 66 -2.27 -29.04 10.33
CA SER A 66 -1.26 -27.98 10.31
C SER A 66 -0.23 -28.20 11.42
N LEU A 67 1.05 -28.24 11.04
CA LEU A 67 2.14 -28.65 11.93
C LEU A 67 3.02 -27.48 12.35
N LYS A 68 3.28 -26.54 11.44
CA LYS A 68 4.19 -25.41 11.70
C LYS A 68 3.83 -24.21 10.86
N THR A 69 3.91 -23.02 11.45
CA THR A 69 3.75 -21.76 10.73
C THR A 69 5.10 -21.04 10.66
N LYS A 70 5.43 -20.48 9.50
CA LYS A 70 6.60 -19.62 9.30
C LYS A 70 6.20 -18.33 8.62
N LYS A 71 6.85 -17.24 9.03
CA LYS A 71 6.75 -15.94 8.37
C LYS A 71 7.53 -15.94 7.05
N ILE A 72 7.04 -15.17 6.09
CA ILE A 72 7.73 -14.85 4.84
C ILE A 72 8.10 -13.37 4.91
N LYS A 73 9.37 -13.04 4.70
CA LYS A 73 9.86 -11.66 4.73
C LYS A 73 9.05 -10.78 3.75
N LYS A 74 8.95 -9.49 4.07
CA LYS A 74 8.33 -8.50 3.18
C LYS A 74 9.05 -8.48 1.84
N THR A 75 8.29 -8.21 0.77
CA THR A 75 8.83 -8.00 -0.57
C THR A 75 9.25 -6.55 -0.73
N ASP A 76 10.01 -6.27 -1.79
CA ASP A 76 10.27 -4.88 -2.19
C ASP A 76 9.01 -4.18 -2.71
N HIS A 77 9.12 -2.87 -2.87
CA HIS A 77 8.05 -2.05 -3.43
C HIS A 77 7.86 -2.35 -4.92
N LEU A 78 6.64 -2.77 -5.28
CA LEU A 78 6.22 -2.86 -6.68
C LEU A 78 5.57 -1.54 -7.10
N TYR A 79 6.28 -0.73 -7.89
CA TYR A 79 5.84 0.59 -8.36
C TYR A 79 5.13 0.52 -9.71
N TYR A 80 3.99 1.19 -9.81
CA TYR A 80 3.39 1.59 -11.08
C TYR A 80 3.91 2.96 -11.49
N LEU A 81 4.14 3.14 -12.80
CA LEU A 81 4.77 4.33 -13.37
C LEU A 81 3.77 5.14 -14.18
N THR A 82 3.79 6.47 -13.98
CA THR A 82 3.07 7.44 -14.83
C THR A 82 4.07 8.43 -15.41
N ASN A 83 4.13 8.51 -16.73
CA ASN A 83 5.04 9.41 -17.44
C ASN A 83 4.37 10.77 -17.71
N TYR A 84 5.04 11.86 -17.30
CA TYR A 84 4.63 13.22 -17.60
C TYR A 84 5.58 13.83 -18.63
N LYS A 85 5.03 14.20 -19.79
CA LYS A 85 5.78 14.83 -20.87
C LYS A 85 6.32 16.21 -20.44
N PRO A 86 7.51 16.61 -20.91
CA PRO A 86 8.04 17.93 -20.61
C PRO A 86 7.23 19.03 -21.30
N THR A 87 7.23 20.23 -20.73
CA THR A 87 6.67 21.45 -21.32
C THR A 87 7.78 22.48 -21.57
N CYS A 88 7.44 23.70 -22.02
CA CYS A 88 8.43 24.77 -22.19
C CYS A 88 9.19 25.09 -20.90
N THR A 89 8.56 24.94 -19.74
CA THR A 89 9.10 25.35 -18.43
C THR A 89 9.17 24.20 -17.43
N THR A 90 8.41 23.13 -17.65
CA THR A 90 8.34 21.98 -16.76
C THR A 90 9.16 20.83 -17.35
N PRO A 91 10.08 20.21 -16.59
CA PRO A 91 10.83 19.06 -17.07
C PRO A 91 9.95 17.81 -17.23
N GLN A 92 10.52 16.77 -17.84
CA GLN A 92 9.90 15.45 -17.88
C GLN A 92 10.01 14.78 -16.52
N PHE A 93 8.92 14.15 -16.08
CA PHE A 93 8.86 13.42 -14.82
C PHE A 93 8.31 12.01 -14.99
N VAL A 94 8.71 11.12 -14.09
CA VAL A 94 8.09 9.81 -13.89
C VAL A 94 7.59 9.75 -12.46
N TYR A 95 6.29 9.51 -12.28
CA TYR A 95 5.71 9.29 -10.97
C TYR A 95 5.63 7.81 -10.66
N HIS A 96 6.12 7.43 -9.49
CA HIS A 96 6.18 6.07 -8.99
C HIS A 96 5.19 5.90 -7.86
N LYS A 97 4.26 4.95 -7.94
CA LYS A 97 3.31 4.64 -6.85
C LYS A 97 3.29 3.14 -6.54
N CYS A 98 3.58 2.79 -5.29
CA CYS A 98 3.60 1.40 -4.88
C CYS A 98 2.19 0.82 -4.77
N LYS A 99 1.95 -0.31 -5.45
CA LYS A 99 0.67 -1.04 -5.47
C LYS A 99 0.11 -1.36 -4.08
N TYR A 100 0.98 -1.73 -3.14
CA TYR A 100 0.55 -2.37 -1.89
C TYR A 100 0.57 -1.44 -0.68
N CYS A 101 1.40 -0.40 -0.67
CA CYS A 101 1.51 0.52 0.47
C CYS A 101 1.16 1.97 0.15
N GLY A 102 0.99 2.33 -1.12
CA GLY A 102 0.71 3.70 -1.53
C GLY A 102 1.89 4.67 -1.43
N LYS A 103 3.08 4.23 -0.96
CA LYS A 103 4.29 5.06 -1.02
C LYS A 103 4.51 5.51 -2.45
N SER A 104 4.82 6.78 -2.62
CA SER A 104 5.04 7.35 -3.94
C SER A 104 6.14 8.39 -3.92
N TYR A 105 6.76 8.59 -5.07
CA TYR A 105 7.74 9.64 -5.30
C TYR A 105 7.71 10.06 -6.77
N THR A 106 8.23 11.24 -7.06
CA THR A 106 8.35 11.75 -8.43
C THR A 106 9.82 11.91 -8.76
N GLU A 107 10.22 11.34 -9.88
CA GLU A 107 11.58 11.39 -10.38
C GLU A 107 11.64 12.35 -11.58
N ARG A 108 12.62 13.26 -11.57
CA ARG A 108 12.91 14.09 -12.75
C ARG A 108 13.82 13.31 -13.68
N VAL A 109 13.34 13.03 -14.89
CA VAL A 109 14.09 12.22 -15.88
C VAL A 109 14.57 13.03 -17.07
N GLY A 110 14.12 14.29 -17.22
CA GLY A 110 14.51 15.13 -18.34
C GLY A 110 14.53 16.62 -18.01
N LYS A 111 14.83 17.43 -19.01
CA LYS A 111 14.84 18.90 -18.93
C LYS A 111 13.55 19.49 -19.53
N PRO A 112 13.18 20.73 -19.19
CA PRO A 112 12.15 21.45 -19.92
C PRO A 112 12.53 21.59 -21.40
N LEU A 113 11.54 21.63 -22.29
CA LEU A 113 11.74 21.79 -23.74
C LEU A 113 12.32 23.15 -24.12
N GLY A 114 12.25 24.13 -23.22
CA GLY A 114 12.51 25.53 -23.51
C GLY A 114 11.46 26.14 -24.43
N HIS A 115 11.51 27.47 -24.54
CA HIS A 115 10.62 28.20 -25.44
C HIS A 115 11.14 28.15 -26.87
N LYS A 116 10.28 27.73 -27.81
CA LYS A 116 10.52 27.86 -29.26
C LYS A 116 9.94 29.19 -29.72
N TRP A 117 10.75 30.24 -29.60
CA TRP A 117 10.33 31.61 -29.92
C TRP A 117 10.20 31.86 -31.42
N SER A 118 9.21 32.68 -31.80
CA SER A 118 9.13 33.30 -33.12
C SER A 118 10.24 34.34 -33.32
N LYS A 119 10.43 34.79 -34.56
CA LYS A 119 11.16 36.03 -34.84
C LYS A 119 10.51 37.19 -34.08
N TRP A 120 11.32 38.15 -33.67
CA TRP A 120 10.85 39.42 -33.11
C TRP A 120 10.07 40.20 -34.17
N LYS A 121 9.01 40.88 -33.73
CA LYS A 121 8.22 41.82 -34.53
C LYS A 121 8.05 43.10 -33.73
N ILE A 122 7.96 44.25 -34.39
CA ILE A 122 7.63 45.51 -33.71
C ILE A 122 6.18 45.44 -33.20
N ASP A 123 5.97 45.86 -31.96
CA ASP A 123 4.63 46.05 -31.39
C ASP A 123 4.11 47.40 -31.86
N THR A 124 3.28 47.38 -32.91
CA THR A 124 2.80 48.58 -33.60
C THR A 124 2.03 49.53 -32.68
N LYS A 125 1.46 49.02 -31.59
CA LYS A 125 0.78 49.82 -30.55
C LYS A 125 1.72 50.79 -29.84
N THR A 126 3.02 50.56 -29.91
CA THR A 126 4.05 51.35 -29.22
C THR A 126 4.92 52.17 -30.16
N LEU A 127 4.60 52.19 -31.46
CA LEU A 127 5.35 52.94 -32.48
C LEU A 127 5.40 54.44 -32.20
N PHE A 128 4.30 55.02 -31.70
CA PHE A 128 4.19 56.46 -31.45
C PHE A 128 4.97 56.94 -30.21
N ASN A 129 5.52 56.02 -29.41
CA ASN A 129 6.27 56.34 -28.21
C ASN A 129 7.77 56.21 -28.46
N LYS A 130 8.59 57.08 -27.84
CA LYS A 130 10.07 56.98 -27.83
C LYS A 130 10.61 55.62 -27.30
N ASN A 131 9.74 54.80 -26.72
CA ASN A 131 9.99 53.47 -26.16
C ASN A 131 9.27 52.35 -26.93
N THR A 132 9.40 52.34 -28.26
CA THR A 132 8.87 51.25 -29.11
C THR A 132 9.33 49.89 -28.59
N LYS A 133 8.37 48.99 -28.42
CA LYS A 133 8.61 47.60 -27.98
C LYS A 133 8.60 46.69 -29.18
N ALA A 134 9.33 45.60 -29.06
CA ALA A 134 9.24 44.46 -29.95
C ALA A 134 8.75 43.26 -29.15
N VAL A 135 8.04 42.38 -29.85
CA VAL A 135 7.34 41.21 -29.31
C VAL A 135 7.75 39.94 -30.05
N ARG A 136 7.89 38.84 -29.32
CA ARG A 136 7.95 37.49 -29.88
C ARG A 136 7.10 36.53 -29.09
N ILE A 137 6.64 35.47 -29.74
CA ILE A 137 5.68 34.52 -29.16
C ILE A 137 6.27 33.12 -29.23
N CYS A 138 6.14 32.34 -28.16
CA CYS A 138 6.53 30.93 -28.17
C CYS A 138 5.49 30.12 -28.95
N ASN A 139 5.92 29.39 -29.98
CA ASN A 139 5.00 28.62 -30.82
C ASN A 139 4.32 27.46 -30.08
N ARG A 140 4.97 26.95 -29.02
CA ARG A 140 4.49 25.82 -28.20
C ARG A 140 3.45 26.23 -27.15
N CYS A 141 3.76 27.23 -26.32
CA CYS A 141 2.94 27.59 -25.16
C CYS A 141 2.32 28.99 -25.24
N LYS A 142 2.49 29.68 -26.36
CA LYS A 142 1.94 31.03 -26.62
C LYS A 142 2.38 32.13 -25.65
N LYS A 143 3.34 31.86 -24.76
CA LYS A 143 3.99 32.88 -23.94
C LYS A 143 4.51 34.01 -24.84
N VAL A 144 4.34 35.24 -24.38
CA VAL A 144 4.75 36.45 -25.10
C VAL A 144 5.92 37.09 -24.35
N GLU A 145 6.99 37.43 -25.08
CA GLU A 145 8.11 38.19 -24.55
C GLU A 145 8.15 39.56 -25.24
N ARG A 146 8.42 40.62 -24.45
CA ARG A 146 8.54 41.99 -24.94
C ARG A 146 9.85 42.60 -24.46
N LYS A 147 10.52 43.33 -25.35
CA LYS A 147 11.73 44.10 -25.04
C LYS A 147 11.71 45.44 -25.78
N ASN A 148 12.54 46.39 -25.34
CA ASN A 148 12.74 47.62 -26.10
C ASN A 148 13.31 47.25 -27.48
N ALA A 149 12.70 47.78 -28.55
CA ALA A 149 13.11 47.50 -29.92
C ALA A 149 14.59 47.87 -30.16
N LYS A 150 15.10 48.90 -29.47
CA LYS A 150 16.53 49.31 -29.51
C LYS A 150 17.49 48.22 -29.00
N ASN A 151 17.01 47.29 -28.18
CA ASN A 151 17.84 46.26 -27.55
C ASN A 151 17.86 44.94 -28.35
N ILE A 152 17.16 44.87 -29.48
CA ILE A 152 17.24 43.74 -30.39
C ILE A 152 18.39 44.03 -31.33
N LYS A 153 19.58 43.54 -30.96
CA LYS A 153 20.73 43.54 -31.87
C LYS A 153 20.33 42.77 -33.14
N LYS A 154 20.64 43.38 -34.29
CA LYS A 154 20.32 42.89 -35.63
C LYS A 154 20.97 41.53 -35.88
#